data_AF-Q5BY62-F1
#
_entry.id   AF-Q5BY62-F1
#
_cell.length_a   1.000
_cell.length_b   1.000
_cell.length_c   1.000
_cell.angle_alpha   90.00
_cell.angle_beta   90.00
_cell.angle_gamma   90.00
#
_symmetry.space_group_name_H-M   'P 1'
#
loop_
_entity.id
_entity.type
_entity.pdbx_description
1 polymer ?
#
loop_
_entity_poly.entity_id
_entity_poly.type
_entity_poly.pdbx_seq_one_letter_code
_entity_poly.pdbx_strand_id
1 'polypeptide(L)'
;IIGGHILLHGNKVTNNLLILASEFRRIWLLGMYFNGHLAPDIYFLLSGLLMCYVCMQRLSNIVGIKNRIKFWLMVCLHRFIRLTPAYLMTVIFLTGLLVHIYDGPFFPQDINTPIIASCRRNWYILYLNNLFNFKFSCLQWCWYIANDIQYTIFLAPIFVTLLMWKRIAGVVFALSLILMSSLITYYIAYTNSFEIMDVSKEEIYVRPYTRCGTYMIGMLTGWLYYDYPRIEMGSKLVLVS
;
A
#
# COMPACT_ATOMS: atom_id res chain seq x y z
N ILE A 1 -9.96 -2.27 0.56
CA ILE A 1 -9.47 -0.89 0.81
C ILE A 1 -10.56 0.14 0.51
N ILE A 2 -11.00 0.32 -0.75
CA ILE A 2 -12.01 1.34 -1.13
C ILE A 2 -13.33 1.18 -0.35
N GLY A 3 -13.91 -0.02 -0.28
CA GLY A 3 -15.14 -0.26 0.48
C GLY A 3 -15.02 0.04 1.99
N GLY A 4 -13.84 -0.13 2.59
CA GLY A 4 -13.59 0.22 3.99
C GLY A 4 -13.61 1.74 4.20
N HIS A 5 -13.02 2.51 3.27
CA HIS A 5 -13.08 3.97 3.30
C HIS A 5 -14.51 4.48 3.12
N ILE A 6 -15.31 3.90 2.21
CA ILE A 6 -16.72 4.27 2.01
C ILE A 6 -17.51 4.13 3.31
N LEU A 7 -17.35 3.00 4.02
CA LEU A 7 -18.03 2.76 5.29
C LEU A 7 -17.53 3.68 6.42
N LEU A 8 -16.22 3.94 6.51
CA LEU A 8 -15.66 4.88 7.48
C LEU A 8 -16.11 6.32 7.26
N HIS A 9 -16.28 6.76 6.02
CA HIS A 9 -16.85 8.07 5.72
C HIS A 9 -18.37 8.12 5.98
N GLY A 10 -19.08 7.02 5.72
CA GLY A 10 -20.49 6.86 6.06
C GLY A 10 -20.80 6.98 7.56
N ASN A 11 -19.86 6.67 8.44
CA ASN A 11 -19.99 6.86 9.89
C ASN A 11 -20.35 8.31 10.29
N LYS A 12 -19.91 9.31 9.50
CA LYS A 12 -20.23 10.73 9.74
C LYS A 12 -21.71 11.07 9.54
N VAL A 13 -22.48 10.16 8.93
CA VAL A 13 -23.91 10.33 8.63
C VAL A 13 -24.79 9.68 9.70
N THR A 14 -24.20 8.96 10.66
CA THR A 14 -24.96 8.21 11.67
C THR A 14 -25.15 9.00 12.96
N ASN A 15 -26.39 9.02 13.48
CA ASN A 15 -26.72 9.70 14.74
C ASN A 15 -26.15 9.01 15.98
N ASN A 16 -25.77 7.73 15.88
CA ASN A 16 -25.25 6.98 17.00
C ASN A 16 -24.17 5.97 16.57
N LEU A 17 -22.91 6.41 16.68
CA LEU A 17 -21.73 5.65 16.27
C LEU A 17 -21.53 4.35 17.07
N LEU A 18 -21.94 4.35 18.35
CA LEU A 18 -21.79 3.20 19.26
C LEU A 18 -22.67 2.02 18.83
N ILE A 19 -23.91 2.30 18.42
CA ILE A 19 -24.84 1.29 17.92
C ILE A 19 -24.32 0.72 16.60
N LEU A 20 -23.91 1.58 15.66
CA LEU A 20 -23.35 1.16 14.39
C LEU A 20 -22.07 0.31 14.57
N ALA A 21 -21.19 0.68 15.49
CA ALA A 21 -19.99 -0.09 15.79
C ALA A 21 -20.30 -1.46 16.42
N SER A 22 -21.37 -1.56 17.22
CA SER A 22 -21.84 -2.84 17.77
C SER A 22 -22.42 -3.76 16.69
N GLU A 23 -23.21 -3.21 15.76
CA GLU A 23 -23.78 -3.95 14.63
C GLU A 23 -22.71 -4.38 13.62
N PHE A 24 -21.74 -3.52 13.31
CA PHE A 24 -20.60 -3.85 12.46
C PHE A 24 -19.72 -4.95 13.05
N ARG A 25 -19.57 -5.01 14.38
CA ARG A 25 -18.87 -6.12 15.04
C ARG A 25 -19.65 -7.43 15.01
N ARG A 26 -20.99 -7.37 15.04
CA ARG A 26 -21.85 -8.56 15.04
C ARG A 26 -21.86 -9.27 13.68
N ILE A 27 -21.78 -8.52 12.58
CA ILE A 27 -21.77 -9.08 11.22
C ILE A 27 -20.33 -9.20 10.73
N TRP A 28 -19.84 -10.43 10.57
CA TRP A 28 -18.44 -10.70 10.22
C TRP A 28 -17.95 -9.95 8.96
N LEU A 29 -18.79 -9.88 7.92
CA LEU A 29 -18.48 -9.13 6.70
C LEU A 29 -18.23 -7.64 6.98
N LEU A 30 -19.06 -7.01 7.81
CA LEU A 30 -18.94 -5.60 8.19
C LEU A 30 -17.74 -5.38 9.12
N GLY A 31 -17.42 -6.36 9.96
CA GLY A 31 -16.22 -6.37 10.78
C GLY A 31 -14.93 -6.31 9.95
N MET A 32 -14.89 -7.00 8.81
CA MET A 32 -13.76 -6.90 7.87
C MET A 32 -13.63 -5.49 7.28
N TYR A 33 -14.74 -4.86 6.91
CA TYR A 33 -14.71 -3.50 6.39
C TYR A 33 -14.29 -2.46 7.44
N PHE A 34 -14.72 -2.63 8.69
CA PHE A 34 -14.32 -1.77 9.80
C PHE A 34 -12.80 -1.82 10.05
N ASN A 35 -12.20 -3.01 9.92
CA ASN A 35 -10.75 -3.22 9.98
C ASN A 35 -10.04 -2.98 8.65
N GLY A 36 -10.72 -2.42 7.64
CA GLY A 36 -10.19 -2.22 6.30
C GLY A 36 -8.97 -1.29 6.22
N HIS A 37 -8.66 -0.57 7.30
CA HIS A 37 -7.45 0.22 7.46
C HIS A 37 -6.17 -0.62 7.55
N LEU A 38 -6.25 -1.91 7.87
CA LEU A 38 -5.10 -2.83 7.90
C LEU A 38 -4.81 -3.44 6.52
N ALA A 39 -5.75 -3.36 5.58
CA ALA A 39 -5.60 -3.95 4.25
C ALA A 39 -4.40 -3.42 3.43
N PRO A 40 -3.99 -2.14 3.52
CA PRO A 40 -2.78 -1.65 2.86
C PRO A 40 -1.50 -2.38 3.30
N ASP A 41 -1.40 -2.77 4.57
CA ASP A 41 -0.20 -3.45 5.08
C ASP A 41 -0.06 -4.87 4.50
N ILE A 42 -1.18 -5.58 4.39
CA ILE A 42 -1.24 -6.90 3.72
C ILE A 42 -0.87 -6.73 2.24
N TYR A 43 -1.38 -5.68 1.59
CA TYR A 43 -1.04 -5.37 0.21
C TYR A 43 0.47 -5.11 0.04
N PHE A 44 1.09 -4.30 0.90
CA PHE A 44 2.52 -4.03 0.84
C PHE A 44 3.37 -5.28 1.09
N LEU A 45 2.97 -6.12 2.05
CA LEU A 45 3.62 -7.40 2.32
C LEU A 45 3.62 -8.30 1.07
N LEU A 46 2.45 -8.52 0.47
CA LEU A 46 2.31 -9.37 -0.72
C LEU A 46 3.05 -8.78 -1.94
N SER A 47 2.96 -7.46 -2.11
CA SER A 47 3.65 -6.73 -3.18
C SER A 47 5.16 -6.89 -3.07
N GLY A 48 5.74 -6.68 -1.88
CA GLY A 48 7.18 -6.85 -1.63
C GLY A 48 7.64 -8.30 -1.80
N LEU A 49 6.87 -9.27 -1.30
CA LEU A 49 7.16 -10.70 -1.45
C LEU A 49 7.27 -11.10 -2.91
N LEU A 50 6.24 -10.79 -3.70
CA LEU A 50 6.21 -11.12 -5.12
C LEU A 50 7.31 -10.39 -5.89
N MET A 51 7.52 -9.10 -5.58
CA MET A 51 8.55 -8.29 -6.22
C MET A 51 9.94 -8.90 -5.99
N CYS A 52 10.30 -9.22 -4.74
CA CYS A 52 11.59 -9.80 -4.44
C CYS A 52 11.77 -11.17 -5.12
N TYR A 53 10.80 -12.07 -4.96
CA TYR A 53 10.87 -13.42 -5.52
C TYR A 53 11.09 -13.43 -7.04
N VAL A 54 10.25 -12.68 -7.77
CA VAL A 54 10.33 -12.63 -9.24
C VAL A 54 11.58 -11.91 -9.72
N CYS A 55 11.95 -10.79 -9.07
CA CYS A 55 13.14 -10.03 -9.47
C CYS A 55 14.42 -10.82 -9.22
N MET A 56 14.54 -11.53 -8.09
CA MET A 56 15.71 -12.37 -7.80
C MET A 56 15.89 -13.47 -8.85
N GLN A 57 14.81 -14.15 -9.23
CA GLN A 57 14.84 -15.21 -10.25
C GLN A 57 15.22 -14.70 -11.64
N ARG A 58 14.80 -13.49 -12.01
CA ARG A 58 15.11 -12.92 -13.33
C ARG A 58 16.48 -12.25 -13.37
N LEU A 59 16.89 -11.60 -12.29
CA LEU A 59 18.10 -10.79 -12.24
C LEU A 59 19.38 -11.63 -12.06
N SER A 60 19.26 -12.86 -11.56
CA SER A 60 20.34 -13.85 -11.52
C SER A 60 20.88 -14.18 -12.91
N ASN A 61 20.02 -14.19 -13.93
CA ASN A 61 20.38 -14.47 -15.33
C ASN A 61 20.95 -13.25 -16.08
N ILE A 62 20.96 -12.07 -15.46
CA ILE A 62 21.35 -10.82 -16.13
C ILE A 62 22.76 -10.40 -15.71
N VAL A 63 23.67 -10.34 -16.68
CA VAL A 63 25.03 -9.86 -16.48
C VAL A 63 25.16 -8.41 -16.97
N GLY A 64 25.93 -7.60 -16.23
CA GLY A 64 26.25 -6.21 -16.58
C GLY A 64 25.29 -5.16 -16.01
N ILE A 65 25.84 -4.02 -15.58
CA ILE A 65 25.10 -2.97 -14.87
C ILE A 65 24.04 -2.30 -15.76
N LYS A 66 24.35 -2.08 -17.04
CA LYS A 66 23.42 -1.48 -18.03
C LYS A 66 22.16 -2.33 -18.19
N ASN A 67 22.31 -3.65 -18.26
CA ASN A 67 21.18 -4.57 -18.39
C ASN A 67 20.34 -4.64 -17.12
N ARG A 68 20.96 -4.52 -15.93
CA ARG A 68 20.25 -4.44 -14.64
C ARG A 68 19.43 -3.15 -14.52
N ILE A 69 19.98 -2.02 -14.94
CA ILE A 69 19.24 -0.74 -14.98
C ILE A 69 18.06 -0.86 -15.95
N LYS A 70 18.27 -1.39 -17.16
CA LYS A 70 17.20 -1.63 -18.14
C LYS A 70 16.11 -2.55 -17.58
N PHE A 71 16.48 -3.60 -16.85
CA PHE A 71 15.54 -4.50 -16.19
C PHE A 71 14.64 -3.76 -15.19
N TRP A 72 15.22 -2.96 -14.29
CA TRP A 72 14.44 -2.19 -13.31
C TRP A 72 13.54 -1.15 -13.98
N LEU A 73 14.03 -0.46 -15.02
CA LEU A 73 13.21 0.44 -15.82
C LEU A 73 12.01 -0.28 -16.44
N MET A 74 12.20 -1.46 -17.02
CA MET A 74 11.10 -2.26 -17.58
C MET A 74 10.10 -2.70 -16.51
N VAL A 75 10.56 -3.10 -15.32
CA VAL A 75 9.70 -3.47 -14.19
C VAL A 75 8.83 -2.28 -13.76
N CYS A 76 9.44 -1.11 -13.58
CA CYS A 76 8.73 0.11 -13.20
C CYS A 76 7.72 0.55 -14.28
N LEU A 77 8.11 0.54 -15.55
CA LEU A 77 7.23 0.90 -16.67
C LEU A 77 6.04 -0.05 -16.79
N HIS A 78 6.29 -1.36 -16.72
CA HIS A 78 5.22 -2.35 -16.78
C HIS A 78 4.22 -2.17 -15.62
N ARG A 79 4.72 -1.88 -14.42
CA ARG A 79 3.87 -1.64 -13.26
C ARG A 79 3.03 -0.37 -13.40
N PHE A 80 3.63 0.71 -13.91
CA PHE A 80 2.93 1.97 -14.19
C PHE A 80 1.83 1.77 -15.24
N ILE A 81 2.15 1.15 -16.39
CA ILE A 81 1.19 0.89 -17.46
C ILE A 81 0.04 -0.01 -16.99
N ARG A 82 0.28 -0.94 -16.06
CA ARG A 82 -0.77 -1.80 -15.51
C ARG A 82 -1.73 -1.05 -14.57
N LEU A 83 -1.22 -0.13 -13.74
CA LEU A 83 -2.01 0.53 -12.69
C LEU A 83 -2.70 1.82 -13.16
N THR A 84 -2.05 2.59 -14.02
CA THR A 84 -2.53 3.91 -14.47
C THR A 84 -3.89 3.84 -15.19
N PRO A 85 -4.19 2.88 -16.08
CA PRO A 85 -5.49 2.81 -16.76
C PRO A 85 -6.66 2.64 -15.79
N ALA A 86 -6.52 1.75 -14.80
CA ALA A 86 -7.54 1.53 -13.79
C ALA A 86 -7.73 2.78 -12.91
N TYR A 87 -6.65 3.48 -12.57
CA TYR A 87 -6.70 4.73 -11.83
C TYR A 87 -7.44 5.80 -12.64
N LEU A 88 -7.06 6.03 -13.90
CA LEU A 88 -7.68 7.03 -14.78
C LEU A 88 -9.16 6.73 -15.01
N MET A 89 -9.52 5.47 -15.24
CA MET A 89 -10.92 5.06 -15.34
C MET A 89 -11.70 5.42 -14.07
N THR A 90 -11.11 5.22 -12.89
CA THR A 90 -11.74 5.60 -11.62
C THR A 90 -11.94 7.11 -11.51
N VAL A 91 -10.95 7.92 -11.92
CA VAL A 91 -11.09 9.38 -11.96
C VAL A 91 -12.21 9.81 -12.89
N ILE A 92 -12.21 9.32 -14.14
CA ILE A 92 -13.24 9.64 -15.15
C ILE A 92 -14.63 9.24 -14.64
N PHE A 93 -14.75 8.05 -14.07
CA PHE A 93 -16.00 7.56 -13.50
C PHE A 93 -16.50 8.49 -12.39
N LEU A 94 -15.64 8.88 -11.45
CA LEU A 94 -16.02 9.72 -10.31
C LEU A 94 -16.33 11.17 -10.68
N THR A 95 -15.54 11.79 -11.57
CA THR A 95 -15.70 13.20 -11.92
C THR A 95 -16.68 13.45 -13.07
N GLY A 96 -16.87 12.45 -13.94
CA GLY A 96 -17.72 12.57 -15.11
C GLY A 96 -19.02 11.79 -14.95
N LEU A 97 -18.93 10.47 -14.82
CA LEU A 97 -20.11 9.62 -14.95
C LEU A 97 -20.99 9.57 -13.68
N LEU A 98 -20.38 9.53 -12.50
CA LEU A 98 -21.10 9.34 -11.23
C LEU A 98 -22.07 10.49 -10.93
N VAL A 99 -21.72 11.72 -11.33
CA VAL A 99 -22.56 12.93 -11.17
C VAL A 99 -23.86 12.84 -11.98
N HIS A 100 -23.89 12.03 -13.04
CA HIS A 100 -25.05 11.89 -13.93
C HIS A 100 -25.86 10.61 -13.71
N ILE A 101 -25.30 9.61 -13.01
CA ILE A 101 -25.97 8.31 -12.82
C ILE A 101 -26.84 8.27 -11.57
N TYR A 102 -26.50 9.02 -10.52
CA TYR A 102 -27.11 8.85 -9.21
C TYR A 102 -27.57 10.17 -8.60
N ASP A 103 -28.85 10.23 -8.26
CA ASP A 103 -29.43 11.35 -7.54
C ASP A 103 -29.68 10.97 -6.09
N GLY A 104 -29.06 11.70 -5.15
CA GLY A 104 -29.23 11.44 -3.73
C GLY A 104 -28.70 12.56 -2.85
N PRO A 105 -29.26 12.74 -1.65
CA PRO A 105 -28.93 13.86 -0.75
C PRO A 105 -27.47 13.87 -0.28
N PHE A 106 -26.79 12.72 -0.36
CA PHE A 106 -25.38 12.55 0.01
C PHE A 106 -24.45 12.37 -1.21
N PHE A 107 -25.00 12.31 -2.43
CA PHE A 107 -24.20 12.23 -3.64
C PHE A 107 -23.81 13.64 -4.09
N PRO A 108 -22.56 13.85 -4.52
CA PRO A 108 -22.12 15.14 -5.04
C PRO A 108 -22.81 15.42 -6.37
N GLN A 109 -23.96 16.07 -6.32
CA GLN A 109 -24.69 16.56 -7.50
C GLN A 109 -24.12 17.88 -8.03
N ASP A 110 -23.28 18.55 -7.24
CA ASP A 110 -22.56 19.75 -7.67
C ASP A 110 -21.14 19.41 -8.14
N ILE A 111 -20.81 19.87 -9.34
CA ILE A 111 -19.47 19.77 -9.96
C ILE A 111 -18.42 20.54 -9.12
N ASN A 112 -18.85 21.48 -8.27
CA ASN A 112 -17.99 22.23 -7.37
C ASN A 112 -17.76 21.55 -6.01
N THR A 113 -18.26 20.32 -5.81
CA THR A 113 -17.93 19.57 -4.60
C THR A 113 -16.41 19.44 -4.43
N PRO A 114 -15.90 19.47 -3.18
CA PRO A 114 -14.47 19.56 -2.91
C PRO A 114 -13.67 18.41 -3.54
N ILE A 115 -14.26 17.21 -3.64
CA ILE A 115 -13.64 16.04 -4.27
C ILE A 115 -13.45 16.26 -5.77
N ILE A 116 -14.51 16.69 -6.49
CA ILE A 116 -14.46 16.90 -7.94
C ILE A 116 -13.55 18.08 -8.27
N ALA A 117 -13.63 19.18 -7.50
CA ALA A 117 -12.77 20.35 -7.67
C ALA A 117 -11.29 20.01 -7.44
N SER A 118 -10.97 19.24 -6.39
CA SER A 118 -9.60 18.75 -6.15
C SER A 118 -9.13 17.82 -7.29
N CYS A 119 -9.99 16.95 -7.81
CA CYS A 119 -9.65 16.11 -8.95
C CYS A 119 -9.36 16.92 -10.22
N ARG A 120 -10.20 17.89 -10.59
CA ARG A 120 -9.97 18.71 -11.79
C ARG A 120 -8.68 19.52 -11.71
N ARG A 121 -8.33 20.01 -10.52
CA ARG A 121 -7.12 20.82 -10.32
C ARG A 121 -5.86 19.98 -10.19
N ASN A 122 -5.92 18.85 -9.49
CA ASN A 122 -4.75 18.09 -9.04
C ASN A 122 -4.67 16.67 -9.62
N TRP A 123 -5.38 16.36 -10.71
CA TRP A 123 -5.33 15.04 -11.35
C TRP A 123 -3.92 14.62 -11.77
N TYR A 124 -3.02 15.58 -12.02
CA TYR A 124 -1.63 15.32 -12.42
C TYR A 124 -0.71 14.91 -11.26
N ILE A 125 -1.14 15.04 -10.00
CA ILE A 125 -0.38 14.60 -8.80
C ILE A 125 -0.53 13.08 -8.59
N LEU A 126 -0.55 12.33 -9.70
CA LEU A 126 -0.64 10.88 -9.70
C LEU A 126 0.60 10.31 -9.00
N TYR A 127 0.39 9.40 -8.06
CA TYR A 127 1.45 8.71 -7.32
C TYR A 127 2.37 9.60 -6.45
N LEU A 128 2.00 10.87 -6.23
CA LEU A 128 2.70 11.81 -5.33
C LEU A 128 1.80 12.36 -4.21
N ASN A 129 0.54 11.94 -4.17
CA ASN A 129 -0.47 12.35 -3.19
C ASN A 129 -0.11 12.05 -1.73
N ASN A 130 0.80 11.10 -1.49
CA ASN A 130 1.29 10.70 -0.18
C ASN A 130 2.43 11.61 0.35
N LEU A 131 3.10 12.33 -0.54
CA LEU A 131 4.20 13.24 -0.22
C LEU A 131 3.72 14.69 -0.20
N PHE A 132 2.91 15.07 -1.19
CA PHE A 132 2.45 16.44 -1.37
C PHE A 132 0.92 16.53 -1.26
N ASN A 133 0.45 17.37 -0.32
CA ASN A 133 -0.94 17.82 -0.22
C ASN A 133 -2.00 16.71 -0.32
N PHE A 134 -1.94 15.72 0.58
CA PHE A 134 -2.95 14.66 0.69
C PHE A 134 -4.38 15.22 0.77
N LYS A 135 -4.59 16.29 1.55
CA LYS A 135 -5.90 16.96 1.70
C LYS A 135 -6.52 17.43 0.39
N PHE A 136 -5.71 17.83 -0.60
CA PHE A 136 -6.17 18.34 -1.89
C PHE A 136 -5.98 17.33 -3.02
N SER A 137 -5.65 16.08 -2.71
CA SER A 137 -5.43 15.04 -3.71
C SER A 137 -6.75 14.53 -4.29
N CYS A 138 -6.75 14.21 -5.58
CA CYS A 138 -7.93 13.73 -6.30
C CYS A 138 -8.54 12.47 -5.67
N LEU A 139 -7.76 11.39 -5.60
CA LEU A 139 -8.18 10.13 -4.98
C LEU A 139 -7.36 9.90 -3.72
N GLN A 140 -7.84 10.44 -2.59
CA GLN A 140 -7.17 10.31 -1.30
C GLN A 140 -6.93 8.84 -0.95
N TRP A 141 -7.93 7.96 -1.09
CA TRP A 141 -7.81 6.53 -0.81
C TRP A 141 -6.80 5.77 -1.69
N CYS A 142 -6.26 6.38 -2.76
CA CYS A 142 -5.26 5.76 -3.61
C CYS A 142 -3.81 6.01 -3.15
N TRP A 143 -3.59 6.62 -1.97
CA TRP A 143 -2.25 6.86 -1.40
C TRP A 143 -1.40 5.58 -1.31
N TYR A 144 -2.01 4.42 -1.04
CA TYR A 144 -1.26 3.17 -0.95
C TYR A 144 -0.67 2.74 -2.30
N ILE A 145 -1.31 3.09 -3.41
CA ILE A 145 -0.77 2.82 -4.75
C ILE A 145 0.45 3.71 -5.02
N ALA A 146 0.44 4.96 -4.53
CA ALA A 146 1.60 5.85 -4.58
C ALA A 146 2.79 5.29 -3.80
N ASN A 147 2.56 4.85 -2.55
CA ASN A 147 3.58 4.21 -1.72
C ASN A 147 4.20 3.00 -2.45
N ASP A 148 3.37 2.15 -3.04
CA ASP A 148 3.79 0.93 -3.71
C ASP A 148 4.65 1.18 -4.95
N ILE A 149 4.30 2.16 -5.77
CA ILE A 149 5.14 2.61 -6.89
C ILE A 149 6.49 3.12 -6.37
N GLN A 150 6.49 3.96 -5.32
CA GLN A 150 7.72 4.50 -4.73
C GLN A 150 8.61 3.39 -4.14
N TYR A 151 8.03 2.43 -3.43
CA TYR A 151 8.76 1.27 -2.90
C TYR A 151 9.34 0.39 -4.01
N THR A 152 8.63 0.27 -5.13
CA THR A 152 9.14 -0.47 -6.30
C THR A 152 10.29 0.25 -6.98
N ILE A 153 10.22 1.58 -7.08
CA ILE A 153 11.23 2.38 -7.77
C ILE A 153 12.50 2.51 -6.93
N PHE A 154 12.39 2.65 -5.61
CA PHE A 154 13.53 2.93 -4.74
C PHE A 154 13.94 1.72 -3.90
N LEU A 155 13.03 1.19 -3.08
CA LEU A 155 13.37 0.17 -2.09
C LEU A 155 13.72 -1.18 -2.73
N ALA A 156 12.97 -1.62 -3.73
CA ALA A 156 13.20 -2.94 -4.35
C ALA A 156 14.57 -3.04 -5.05
N PRO A 157 15.00 -2.08 -5.90
CA PRO A 157 16.33 -2.10 -6.49
C PRO A 157 17.45 -2.05 -5.45
N ILE A 158 17.32 -1.21 -4.43
CA ILE A 158 18.34 -1.06 -3.39
C ILE A 158 18.47 -2.37 -2.61
N PHE A 159 17.36 -2.92 -2.12
CA PHE A 159 17.39 -4.17 -1.34
C PHE A 159 17.95 -5.35 -2.15
N VAL A 160 17.48 -5.55 -3.38
CA VAL A 160 17.93 -6.66 -4.24
C VAL A 160 19.40 -6.50 -4.63
N THR A 161 19.86 -5.28 -4.93
CA THR A 161 21.29 -5.05 -5.23
C THR A 161 22.18 -5.28 -4.02
N LEU A 162 21.77 -4.85 -2.83
CA LEU A 162 22.48 -5.15 -1.58
C LEU A 162 22.55 -6.65 -1.29
N LEU A 163 21.43 -7.38 -1.46
CA LEU A 163 21.41 -8.84 -1.28
C LEU A 163 22.38 -9.57 -2.21
N MET A 164 22.42 -9.18 -3.49
CA MET A 164 23.33 -9.77 -4.48
C MET A 164 24.80 -9.43 -4.21
N TRP A 165 25.08 -8.26 -3.62
CA TRP A 165 26.44 -7.89 -3.25
C TRP A 165 26.91 -8.62 -1.99
N LYS A 166 26.15 -8.49 -0.89
CA LYS A 166 26.37 -9.19 0.37
C LYS A 166 25.03 -9.45 1.06
N ARG A 167 24.68 -10.73 1.26
CA ARG A 167 23.43 -11.15 1.93
C ARG A 167 23.18 -10.40 3.25
N ILE A 168 24.21 -10.28 4.08
CA ILE A 168 24.15 -9.58 5.37
C ILE A 168 23.79 -8.10 5.20
N ALA A 169 24.32 -7.42 4.18
CA ALA A 169 24.03 -6.01 3.93
C ALA A 169 22.55 -5.79 3.57
N GLY A 170 21.97 -6.67 2.76
CA GLY A 170 20.54 -6.63 2.44
C GLY A 170 19.65 -6.87 3.67
N VAL A 171 19.99 -7.86 4.50
CA VAL A 171 19.25 -8.16 5.75
C VAL A 171 19.34 -7.01 6.74
N VAL A 172 20.53 -6.47 6.99
CA VAL A 172 20.74 -5.32 7.89
C VAL A 172 19.97 -4.10 7.40
N PHE A 173 19.97 -3.84 6.08
CA PHE A 173 19.20 -2.76 5.48
C PHE A 173 17.68 -2.92 5.66
N ALA A 174 17.14 -4.12 5.48
CA ALA A 174 15.72 -4.36 5.70
C ALA A 174 15.34 -4.24 7.18
N LEU A 175 16.14 -4.83 8.08
CA LEU A 175 15.90 -4.74 9.52
C LEU A 175 15.99 -3.29 10.03
N SER A 176 16.94 -2.51 9.53
CA SER A 176 17.06 -1.10 9.91
C SER A 176 15.84 -0.29 9.46
N LEU A 177 15.33 -0.50 8.24
CA LEU A 177 14.12 0.17 7.77
C LEU A 177 12.87 -0.26 8.56
N ILE A 178 12.74 -1.54 8.90
CA ILE A 178 11.63 -2.03 9.74
C ILE A 178 11.68 -1.35 11.11
N LEU A 179 12.85 -1.32 11.75
CA LEU A 179 13.04 -0.67 13.04
C LEU A 179 12.74 0.83 12.95
N MET A 180 13.32 1.53 11.96
CA MET A 180 13.12 2.97 11.78
C MET A 180 11.65 3.32 11.53
N SER A 181 10.94 2.56 10.69
CA SER A 181 9.51 2.80 10.44
C SER A 181 8.65 2.63 11.71
N SER A 182 9.00 1.64 12.54
CA SER A 182 8.33 1.39 13.81
C SER A 182 8.62 2.48 14.85
N LEU A 183 9.88 2.93 14.94
CA LEU A 183 10.28 4.01 15.85
C LEU A 183 9.66 5.35 15.47
N ILE A 184 9.60 5.68 14.17
CA ILE A 184 8.93 6.92 13.70
C ILE A 184 7.44 6.86 14.02
N THR A 185 6.79 5.72 13.77
CA THR A 185 5.36 5.54 14.10
C THR A 185 5.11 5.70 15.59
N TYR A 186 5.96 5.09 16.42
CA TYR A 186 5.89 5.25 17.88
C TYR A 186 6.10 6.70 18.31
N TYR A 187 7.11 7.38 17.76
CA TYR A 187 7.40 8.78 18.07
C TYR A 187 6.22 9.69 17.75
N ILE A 188 5.62 9.55 16.56
CA ILE A 188 4.44 10.34 16.17
C ILE A 188 3.24 10.01 17.07
N ALA A 189 3.03 8.74 17.41
CA ALA A 189 1.95 8.35 18.31
C ALA A 189 2.14 8.96 19.72
N TYR A 190 3.37 8.94 20.22
CA TYR A 190 3.72 9.47 21.53
C TYR A 190 3.56 11.00 21.61
N THR A 191 4.03 11.75 20.61
CA THR A 191 3.91 13.21 20.58
C THR A 191 2.46 13.68 20.50
N ASN A 192 1.58 12.84 19.96
CA ASN A 192 0.14 13.08 19.90
C ASN A 192 -0.63 12.42 21.07
N SER A 193 0.03 12.03 22.16
CA SER A 193 -0.60 11.43 23.35
C SER A 193 -1.44 10.18 23.04
N PHE A 194 -1.08 9.43 22.00
CA PHE A 194 -1.86 8.33 21.43
C PHE A 194 -3.28 8.72 20.98
N GLU A 195 -3.56 10.02 20.88
CA GLU A 195 -4.79 10.53 20.29
C GLU A 195 -4.73 10.37 18.78
N ILE A 196 -5.66 9.58 18.27
CA ILE A 196 -5.80 9.33 16.84
C ILE A 196 -6.68 10.47 16.26
N MET A 197 -6.16 11.70 16.29
CA MET A 197 -6.74 12.85 15.59
C MET A 197 -6.49 12.79 14.08
N ASP A 198 -7.22 13.57 13.28
CA ASP A 198 -7.08 13.57 11.81
C ASP A 198 -5.63 13.87 11.34
N VAL A 199 -4.86 14.65 12.10
CA VAL A 199 -3.45 14.96 11.80
C VAL A 199 -2.55 13.74 12.04
N SER A 200 -2.65 13.08 13.20
CA SER A 200 -1.88 11.87 13.49
C SER A 200 -2.29 10.70 12.61
N LYS A 201 -3.57 10.62 12.20
CA LYS A 201 -4.03 9.67 11.17
C LYS A 201 -3.33 9.89 9.85
N GLU A 202 -3.33 11.10 9.30
CA GLU A 202 -2.68 11.36 8.01
C GLU A 202 -1.19 11.01 8.07
N GLU A 203 -0.50 11.43 9.14
CA GLU A 203 0.94 11.24 9.28
C GLU A 203 1.34 9.77 9.47
N ILE A 204 0.58 8.99 10.25
CA ILE A 204 0.86 7.57 10.50
C ILE A 204 0.36 6.68 9.36
N TYR A 205 -0.81 7.00 8.81
CA TYR A 205 -1.53 6.13 7.87
C TYR A 205 -1.08 6.31 6.42
N VAL A 206 -0.82 7.55 5.98
CA VAL A 206 -0.60 7.86 4.56
C VAL A 206 0.89 7.85 4.21
N ARG A 207 1.74 8.29 5.12
CA ARG A 207 3.14 8.60 4.81
C ARG A 207 3.95 7.34 4.51
N PRO A 208 4.85 7.37 3.51
CA PRO A 208 5.59 6.18 3.10
C PRO A 208 6.62 5.73 4.14
N TYR A 209 7.15 6.62 4.98
CA TYR A 209 8.21 6.30 5.95
C TYR A 209 7.71 5.53 7.19
N THR A 210 6.44 5.65 7.55
CA THR A 210 5.85 4.88 8.67
C THR A 210 5.45 3.46 8.24
N ARG A 211 5.22 3.24 6.93
CA ARG A 211 4.69 1.98 6.39
C ARG A 211 5.70 1.12 5.63
N CYS A 212 6.88 1.65 5.32
CA CYS A 212 7.88 0.93 4.53
C CYS A 212 8.36 -0.38 5.17
N GLY A 213 8.26 -0.52 6.50
CA GLY A 213 8.60 -1.74 7.22
C GLY A 213 7.80 -2.96 6.75
N THR A 214 6.50 -2.82 6.51
CA THR A 214 5.65 -3.93 6.04
C THR A 214 6.06 -4.43 4.66
N TYR A 215 6.41 -3.51 3.75
CA TYR A 215 6.96 -3.84 2.44
C TYR A 215 8.33 -4.55 2.55
N MET A 216 9.20 -4.11 3.47
CA MET A 216 10.50 -4.76 3.74
C MET A 216 10.35 -6.17 4.32
N ILE A 217 9.37 -6.41 5.21
CA ILE A 217 9.04 -7.76 5.67
C ILE A 217 8.62 -8.64 4.49
N GLY A 218 7.83 -8.09 3.55
CA GLY A 218 7.48 -8.75 2.30
C GLY A 218 8.72 -9.11 1.48
N MET A 219 9.62 -8.16 1.25
CA MET A 219 10.85 -8.40 0.50
C MET A 219 11.75 -9.47 1.16
N LEU A 220 11.89 -9.44 2.49
CA LEU A 220 12.64 -10.46 3.26
C LEU A 220 12.03 -11.84 3.11
N THR A 221 10.71 -11.95 3.28
CA THR A 221 10.00 -13.24 3.12
C THR A 221 10.09 -13.77 1.69
N GLY A 222 9.99 -12.90 0.68
CA GLY A 222 10.22 -13.27 -0.72
C GLY A 222 11.64 -13.75 -1.01
N TRP A 223 12.65 -13.13 -0.40
CA TRP A 223 14.04 -13.58 -0.48
C TRP A 223 14.23 -14.95 0.18
N LEU A 224 13.71 -15.14 1.40
CA LEU A 224 13.77 -16.44 2.10
C LEU A 224 13.11 -17.55 1.28
N TYR A 225 11.98 -17.26 0.65
CA TYR A 225 11.28 -18.21 -0.22
C TYR A 225 12.08 -18.54 -1.49
N TYR A 226 12.83 -17.57 -2.03
CA TYR A 226 13.72 -17.78 -3.17
C TYR A 226 14.98 -18.59 -2.82
N ASP A 227 15.61 -18.33 -1.68
CA ASP A 227 16.89 -18.95 -1.28
C ASP A 227 16.71 -20.33 -0.63
N TYR A 228 15.56 -20.56 0.01
CA TYR A 228 15.18 -21.85 0.59
C TYR A 228 13.93 -22.43 -0.09
N PRO A 229 13.98 -22.73 -1.41
CA PRO A 229 12.85 -23.30 -2.14
C PRO A 229 12.66 -24.75 -1.67
N ARG A 230 11.86 -24.95 -0.60
CA ARG A 230 11.51 -26.25 0.02
C ARG A 230 12.69 -27.21 0.18
N ILE A 231 13.15 -27.34 1.42
CA ILE A 231 13.57 -28.67 1.90
C ILE A 231 12.38 -29.58 1.62
N GLU A 232 12.51 -30.55 0.72
CA GLU A 232 11.56 -31.65 0.62
C GLU A 232 11.31 -32.13 2.04
N MET A 233 10.06 -32.15 2.49
CA MET A 233 9.72 -32.89 3.70
C MET A 233 10.05 -34.35 3.41
N GLY A 234 11.29 -34.74 3.68
CA GLY A 234 11.80 -36.07 3.45
C GLY A 234 10.93 -37.06 4.18
N SER A 235 10.18 -37.83 3.39
CA SER A 235 9.96 -39.26 3.55
C SER A 235 10.43 -39.91 4.87
N LYS A 236 9.81 -39.57 6.01
CA LYS A 236 9.80 -40.43 7.21
C LYS A 236 8.48 -40.31 7.96
N LEU A 237 7.38 -40.64 7.26
CA LEU A 237 6.25 -41.30 7.92
C LEU A 237 6.63 -42.78 8.02
N VAL A 238 7.32 -43.13 9.10
CA VAL A 238 7.41 -44.52 9.54
C VAL A 238 6.00 -44.89 9.98
N LEU A 239 5.26 -45.56 9.11
CA LEU A 239 4.08 -46.32 9.51
C LEU A 239 4.59 -47.47 10.37
N VAL A 240 4.48 -47.30 11.69
CA VAL A 240 4.45 -48.43 12.62
C VAL A 240 3.03 -48.97 12.56
N SER A 241 2.86 -50.08 11.85
CA SER A 241 1.73 -51.01 11.96
C SER A 241 2.26 -52.42 11.82
#